data_AF-A0A8S2LSQ8-F1
#
_entry.id   AF-A0A8S2LSQ8-F1
#
_cell.length_a   1.000
_cell.length_b   1.000
_cell.length_c   1.000
_cell.angle_alpha   90.00
_cell.angle_beta   90.00
_cell.angle_gamma   90.00
#
_symmetry.space_group_name_H-M   'P 1'
#
loop_
_entity.id
_entity.type
_entity.pdbx_description
1 polymer ?
#
loop_
_entity_poly.entity_id
_entity_poly.type
_entity_poly.pdbx_seq_one_letter_code
_entity_poly.pdbx_strand_id
1 'polypeptide(L)'
;MDFLNHEFGQECIHYDLKLRQIECQTMKNIEKNEQIFMFYGKRTNAEYLLHNGFVPHQPNPYDTYLLKLALSKTDEGCEEKRQLLQRYGLEASDKYLLFVDDELFNPAIFIFIKVFLMSLDDVTNVLSKNTAMDEFFNIYALDKDNDVRTFLKTRIQLFIRSLNIASFKNNDLIDHLLMSEHEILTSALKKLELPY
;
A
#
# COMPACT_ATOMS: atom_id res chain seq x y z
N MET A 1 -19.92 -24.20 -5.83
CA MET A 1 -19.72 -22.99 -4.99
C MET A 1 -19.02 -21.91 -5.80
N ASP A 2 -17.97 -22.31 -6.50
CA ASP A 2 -17.27 -21.72 -7.64
C ASP A 2 -18.11 -21.13 -8.80
N PHE A 3 -19.44 -21.19 -8.76
CA PHE A 3 -20.33 -20.50 -9.71
C PHE A 3 -20.87 -19.16 -9.16
N LEU A 4 -20.71 -18.90 -7.85
CA LEU A 4 -21.19 -17.68 -7.21
C LEU A 4 -20.24 -16.53 -7.54
N ASN A 5 -20.76 -15.42 -8.03
CA ASN A 5 -19.96 -14.23 -8.32
C ASN A 5 -19.49 -13.51 -7.05
N HIS A 6 -18.49 -12.65 -7.22
CA HIS A 6 -17.95 -11.83 -6.15
C HIS A 6 -18.87 -10.65 -5.78
N GLU A 7 -19.06 -10.42 -4.48
CA GLU A 7 -19.53 -9.15 -3.90
C GLU A 7 -18.71 -8.86 -2.63
N PHE A 8 -18.43 -7.59 -2.34
CA PHE A 8 -17.77 -7.20 -1.10
C PHE A 8 -18.67 -7.49 0.11
N GLY A 9 -18.10 -8.05 1.17
CA GLY A 9 -18.85 -8.45 2.34
C GLY A 9 -17.97 -9.15 3.36
N GLN A 10 -18.55 -10.09 4.09
CA GLN A 10 -17.86 -10.88 5.11
C GLN A 10 -17.59 -12.30 4.61
N GLU A 11 -16.63 -12.97 5.23
CA GLU A 11 -16.37 -14.39 4.96
C GLU A 11 -17.62 -15.22 5.24
N CYS A 12 -18.06 -15.98 4.23
CA CYS A 12 -19.33 -16.67 4.25
C CYS A 12 -19.22 -18.17 3.96
N ILE A 13 -18.00 -18.67 3.77
CA ILE A 13 -17.71 -20.08 3.49
C ILE A 13 -16.85 -20.63 4.63
N HIS A 14 -17.25 -21.77 5.19
CA HIS A 14 -16.45 -22.49 6.16
C HIS A 14 -16.57 -24.00 5.98
N TYR A 15 -15.58 -24.74 6.47
CA TYR A 15 -15.62 -26.20 6.47
C TYR A 15 -16.14 -26.72 7.82
N ASP A 16 -17.27 -27.43 7.82
CA ASP A 16 -17.75 -28.13 9.00
C ASP A 16 -16.99 -29.46 9.15
N LEU A 17 -16.18 -29.57 10.21
CA LEU A 17 -15.38 -30.77 10.50
C LEU A 17 -16.23 -31.98 10.92
N LYS A 18 -17.37 -31.76 11.58
CA LYS A 18 -18.25 -32.82 12.07
C LYS A 18 -19.03 -33.44 10.90
N LEU A 19 -19.59 -32.59 10.04
CA LEU A 19 -20.35 -33.00 8.87
C LEU A 19 -19.46 -33.30 7.66
N ARG A 20 -18.17 -32.93 7.73
CA ARG A 20 -17.15 -33.12 6.69
C ARG A 20 -17.53 -32.49 5.36
N GLN A 21 -18.15 -31.31 5.41
CA GLN A 21 -18.67 -30.61 4.24
C GLN A 21 -18.31 -29.12 4.25
N ILE A 22 -18.38 -28.49 3.08
CA ILE A 22 -18.27 -27.04 2.95
C ILE A 22 -19.67 -26.45 3.07
N GLU A 23 -19.83 -25.48 3.96
CA GLU A 23 -21.07 -24.72 4.11
C GLU A 23 -20.85 -23.29 3.63
N CYS A 24 -21.87 -22.73 2.98
CA CYS A 24 -21.92 -21.33 2.60
C CYS A 24 -23.18 -20.70 3.18
N GLN A 25 -23.00 -19.65 3.98
CA GLN A 25 -24.08 -18.83 4.50
C GLN A 25 -24.25 -17.61 3.60
N THR A 26 -25.47 -17.08 3.49
CA THR A 26 -25.69 -15.87 2.71
C THR A 26 -25.17 -14.66 3.48
N MET A 27 -24.49 -13.74 2.78
CA MET A 27 -23.95 -12.51 3.40
C MET A 27 -25.04 -11.50 3.78
N LYS A 28 -26.21 -11.61 3.13
CA LYS A 28 -27.38 -10.74 3.30
C LYS A 28 -28.66 -11.54 3.06
N ASN A 29 -29.82 -10.94 3.36
CA ASN A 29 -31.11 -11.50 2.93
C ASN A 29 -31.18 -11.50 1.40
N ILE A 30 -31.64 -12.61 0.82
CA ILE A 30 -31.74 -12.80 -0.64
C ILE A 30 -33.21 -12.96 -1.00
N GLU A 31 -33.70 -12.10 -1.90
CA GLU A 31 -35.05 -12.19 -2.41
C GLU A 31 -35.19 -13.23 -3.53
N LYS A 32 -36.42 -13.68 -3.80
CA LYS A 32 -36.67 -14.63 -4.88
C LYS A 32 -36.22 -14.04 -6.23
N ASN A 33 -35.44 -14.81 -6.98
CA ASN A 33 -34.82 -14.44 -8.27
C ASN A 33 -33.68 -13.41 -8.17
N GLU A 34 -33.18 -13.11 -6.97
CA GLU A 34 -31.95 -12.34 -6.80
C GLU A 34 -30.71 -13.24 -6.98
N GLN A 35 -29.64 -12.70 -7.58
CA GLN A 35 -28.38 -13.42 -7.69
C GLN A 35 -27.72 -13.57 -6.32
N ILE A 36 -27.23 -14.77 -6.04
CA ILE A 36 -26.44 -15.05 -4.84
C ILE A 36 -24.98 -14.75 -5.14
N PHE A 37 -24.35 -13.98 -4.26
CA PHE A 37 -22.94 -13.63 -4.33
C PHE A 37 -22.17 -14.21 -3.13
N MET A 38 -20.85 -14.22 -3.23
CA MET A 38 -19.96 -14.55 -2.12
C MET A 38 -18.75 -13.60 -2.07
N PHE A 39 -18.19 -13.43 -0.89
CA PHE A 39 -16.94 -12.69 -0.73
C PHE A 39 -15.75 -13.59 -1.07
N TYR A 40 -14.93 -13.20 -2.06
CA TYR A 40 -13.78 -13.98 -2.53
C TYR A 40 -12.53 -13.80 -1.65
N GLY A 41 -12.63 -12.96 -0.62
CA GLY A 41 -11.55 -12.57 0.27
C GLY A 41 -11.04 -11.16 0.00
N LYS A 42 -10.16 -10.71 0.90
CA LYS A 42 -9.53 -9.38 0.86
C LYS A 42 -8.42 -9.39 -0.19
N ARG A 43 -8.79 -9.13 -1.44
CA ARG A 43 -7.88 -9.11 -2.60
C ARG A 43 -7.81 -7.72 -3.21
N THR A 44 -6.63 -7.35 -3.69
CA THR A 44 -6.41 -6.16 -4.51
C THR A 44 -7.05 -6.32 -5.88
N ASN A 45 -7.27 -5.20 -6.58
CA ASN A 45 -7.79 -5.23 -7.94
C ASN A 45 -6.81 -5.92 -8.91
N ALA A 46 -5.51 -5.80 -8.67
CA ALA A 46 -4.48 -6.53 -9.41
C ALA A 46 -4.60 -8.04 -9.21
N GLU A 47 -4.85 -8.50 -7.98
CA GLU A 47 -5.07 -9.92 -7.69
C GLU A 47 -6.38 -10.45 -8.29
N TYR A 48 -7.46 -9.67 -8.27
CA TYR A 48 -8.69 -10.04 -8.96
C TYR A 48 -8.47 -10.18 -10.47
N LEU A 49 -7.74 -9.25 -11.09
CA LEU A 49 -7.44 -9.33 -12.51
C LEU A 49 -6.59 -10.57 -12.83
N LEU A 50 -5.50 -10.76 -12.09
CA LEU A 50 -4.52 -11.80 -12.36
C LEU A 50 -5.05 -13.21 -12.06
N HIS A 51 -5.80 -13.38 -10.96
CA HIS A 51 -6.22 -14.69 -10.47
C HIS A 51 -7.68 -15.03 -10.74
N ASN A 52 -8.52 -14.02 -10.97
CA ASN A 52 -9.95 -14.22 -11.19
C ASN A 52 -10.44 -13.69 -12.55
N GLY A 53 -9.60 -12.97 -13.30
CA GLY A 53 -9.90 -12.53 -14.66
C GLY A 53 -10.89 -11.35 -14.75
N PHE A 54 -11.11 -10.61 -13.66
CA PHE A 54 -11.98 -9.44 -13.64
C PHE A 54 -11.43 -8.36 -12.69
N VAL A 55 -11.89 -7.12 -12.85
CA VAL A 55 -11.68 -6.05 -11.86
C VAL A 55 -13.05 -5.69 -11.30
N PRO A 56 -13.25 -5.66 -9.96
CA PRO A 56 -14.52 -5.22 -9.37
C PRO A 56 -14.91 -3.82 -9.89
N HIS A 57 -16.17 -3.67 -10.32
CA HIS A 57 -16.69 -2.37 -10.76
C HIS A 57 -16.99 -1.42 -9.59
N GLN A 58 -17.20 -1.97 -8.40
CA GLN A 58 -17.39 -1.19 -7.18
C GLN A 58 -16.03 -0.83 -6.57
N PRO A 59 -15.92 0.30 -5.83
CA PRO A 59 -14.70 0.63 -5.10
C PRO A 59 -14.27 -0.54 -4.20
N ASN A 60 -13.02 -0.94 -4.33
CA ASN A 60 -12.47 -2.06 -3.57
C ASN A 60 -11.80 -1.55 -2.29
N PRO A 61 -12.37 -1.79 -1.09
CA PRO A 61 -11.82 -1.30 0.17
C PRO A 61 -10.51 -2.01 0.56
N TYR A 62 -10.15 -3.08 -0.14
CA TYR A 62 -8.92 -3.86 0.08
C TYR A 62 -7.88 -3.62 -1.00
N ASP A 63 -8.10 -2.67 -1.92
CA ASP A 63 -7.11 -2.36 -2.93
C ASP A 63 -5.95 -1.55 -2.36
N THR A 64 -4.77 -1.74 -2.95
CA THR A 64 -3.54 -1.17 -2.43
C THR A 64 -2.62 -0.72 -3.56
N TYR A 65 -1.89 0.37 -3.33
CA TYR A 65 -0.79 0.75 -4.20
C TYR A 65 0.53 0.33 -3.57
N LEU A 66 1.37 -0.36 -4.35
CA LEU A 66 2.65 -0.89 -3.90
C LEU A 66 3.78 0.15 -4.12
N LEU A 67 4.01 1.00 -3.13
CA LEU A 67 5.07 2.00 -3.14
C LEU A 67 6.45 1.32 -2.98
N LYS A 68 7.25 1.31 -4.05
CA LYS A 68 8.64 0.84 -4.00
C LYS A 68 9.59 1.98 -3.62
N LEU A 69 10.35 1.79 -2.55
CA LEU A 69 11.46 2.65 -2.15
C LEU A 69 12.78 1.87 -2.19
N ALA A 70 13.84 2.51 -2.67
CA ALA A 70 15.15 1.88 -2.78
C ALA A 70 16.26 2.93 -2.70
N LEU A 71 17.35 2.59 -2.00
CA LEU A 71 18.60 3.35 -2.05
C LEU A 71 19.24 3.21 -3.43
N SER A 72 19.84 4.29 -3.93
CA SER A 72 20.65 4.19 -5.14
C SER A 72 22.02 3.61 -4.80
N LYS A 73 22.50 2.64 -5.57
CA LYS A 73 23.86 2.07 -5.40
C LYS A 73 24.97 3.10 -5.66
N THR A 74 24.65 4.19 -6.35
CA THR A 74 25.58 5.28 -6.64
C THR A 74 25.48 6.42 -5.63
N ASP A 75 24.62 6.29 -4.62
CA ASP A 75 24.47 7.29 -3.57
C ASP A 75 25.69 7.32 -2.67
N GLU A 76 26.16 8.52 -2.35
CA GLU A 76 27.23 8.71 -1.39
C GLU A 76 26.71 8.32 0.00
N GLY A 77 27.39 7.40 0.67
CA GLY A 77 26.93 6.83 1.93
C GLY A 77 25.87 5.73 1.80
N CYS A 78 25.69 5.12 0.62
CA CYS A 78 24.71 4.04 0.42
C CYS A 78 24.89 2.88 1.42
N GLU A 79 26.12 2.53 1.77
CA GLU A 79 26.41 1.42 2.67
C GLU A 79 26.08 1.77 4.13
N GLU A 80 26.40 2.98 4.56
CA GLU A 80 26.07 3.54 5.85
C GLU A 80 24.55 3.69 6.01
N LYS A 81 23.86 4.21 5.00
CA LYS A 81 22.39 4.29 4.96
C LYS A 81 21.76 2.91 5.05
N ARG A 82 22.29 1.92 4.32
CA ARG A 82 21.84 0.52 4.42
C ARG A 82 22.02 -0.03 5.83
N GLN A 83 23.18 0.16 6.44
CA GLN A 83 23.43 -0.27 7.81
C GLN A 83 22.49 0.41 8.81
N LEU A 84 22.19 1.70 8.62
CA LEU A 84 21.24 2.40 9.46
C LEU A 84 19.82 1.86 9.29
N LEU A 85 19.34 1.63 8.06
CA LEU A 85 18.05 1.00 7.81
C LEU A 85 17.91 -0.38 8.48
N GLN A 86 18.97 -1.20 8.42
CA GLN A 86 18.98 -2.52 9.06
C GLN A 86 18.82 -2.45 10.58
N ARG A 87 19.29 -1.39 11.25
CA ARG A 87 19.04 -1.18 12.69
C ARG A 87 17.55 -0.98 12.99
N TYR A 88 16.75 -0.49 12.03
CA TYR A 88 15.30 -0.35 12.13
C TYR A 88 14.54 -1.54 11.54
N GLY A 89 15.23 -2.63 11.18
CA GLY A 89 14.61 -3.80 10.55
C GLY A 89 14.11 -3.53 9.13
N LEU A 90 14.64 -2.50 8.46
CA LEU A 90 14.28 -2.12 7.10
C LEU A 90 15.36 -2.56 6.10
N GLU A 91 14.91 -2.97 4.92
CA GLU A 91 15.79 -3.31 3.81
C GLU A 91 16.13 -2.07 2.97
N ALA A 92 17.29 -2.08 2.30
CA ALA A 92 17.70 -0.98 1.40
C ALA A 92 16.84 -0.85 0.14
N SER A 93 16.04 -1.88 -0.18
CA SER A 93 14.98 -1.82 -1.18
C SER A 93 13.80 -2.61 -0.68
N ASP A 94 12.66 -1.95 -0.52
CA ASP A 94 11.44 -2.59 -0.01
C ASP A 94 10.18 -2.01 -0.67
N LYS A 95 9.05 -2.64 -0.38
CA LYS A 95 7.74 -2.30 -0.90
C LYS A 95 6.79 -2.03 0.25
N TYR A 96 6.11 -0.89 0.18
CA TYR A 96 5.17 -0.43 1.19
C TYR A 96 3.78 -0.32 0.59
N LEU A 97 2.76 -0.75 1.32
CA LEU A 97 1.38 -0.65 0.87
C LEU A 97 0.81 0.72 1.23
N LEU A 98 0.12 1.33 0.28
CA LEU A 98 -0.72 2.51 0.50
C LEU A 98 -2.18 2.12 0.29
N PHE A 99 -3.07 2.59 1.16
CA PHE A 99 -4.52 2.34 1.07
C PHE A 99 -5.28 3.66 0.88
N VAL A 100 -6.44 3.59 0.22
CA VAL A 100 -7.34 4.75 0.08
C VAL A 100 -7.70 5.31 1.46
N ASP A 101 -8.09 4.43 2.39
CA ASP A 101 -8.62 4.79 3.71
C ASP A 101 -7.58 4.76 4.84
N ASP A 102 -6.28 4.75 4.52
CA ASP A 102 -5.24 4.73 5.55
C ASP A 102 -5.24 6.02 6.39
N GLU A 103 -5.57 5.97 7.68
CA GLU A 103 -5.50 7.17 8.54
C GLU A 103 -4.06 7.65 8.74
N LEU A 104 -3.09 6.72 8.75
CA LEU A 104 -1.68 6.99 9.02
C LEU A 104 -0.79 6.14 8.12
N PHE A 105 0.09 6.79 7.37
CA PHE A 105 1.11 6.06 6.61
C PHE A 105 1.95 5.15 7.51
N ASN A 106 2.36 3.99 6.97
CA ASN A 106 3.30 3.10 7.64
C ASN A 106 4.55 3.88 8.10
N PRO A 107 4.87 3.90 9.41
CA PRO A 107 6.03 4.63 9.95
C PRO A 107 7.35 4.30 9.26
N ALA A 108 7.51 3.06 8.76
CA ALA A 108 8.68 2.61 8.04
C ALA A 108 8.94 3.42 6.76
N ILE A 109 7.90 3.92 6.08
CA ILE A 109 8.04 4.79 4.90
C ILE A 109 8.82 6.05 5.29
N PHE A 110 8.47 6.68 6.41
CA PHE A 110 9.12 7.91 6.82
C PHE A 110 10.55 7.67 7.34
N ILE A 111 10.78 6.58 8.07
CA ILE A 111 12.15 6.21 8.51
C ILE A 111 13.02 6.00 7.27
N PHE A 112 12.52 5.24 6.29
CA PHE A 112 13.23 4.99 5.05
C PHE A 112 13.60 6.30 4.34
N ILE A 113 12.62 7.18 4.13
CA ILE A 113 12.84 8.45 3.42
C ILE A 113 13.78 9.36 4.21
N LYS A 114 13.66 9.41 5.54
CA LYS A 114 14.53 10.25 6.36
C LYS A 114 15.98 9.77 6.27
N VAL A 115 16.25 8.46 6.32
CA VAL A 115 17.59 7.91 6.06
C VAL A 115 18.04 8.17 4.63
N PHE A 116 17.15 8.03 3.65
CA PHE A 116 17.43 8.32 2.24
C PHE A 116 17.92 9.77 2.05
N LEU A 117 17.31 10.73 2.76
CA LEU A 117 17.65 12.16 2.70
C LEU A 117 18.88 12.57 3.52
N MET A 118 19.46 11.69 4.34
CA MET A 118 20.64 12.02 5.15
C MET A 118 21.88 12.25 4.28
N SER A 119 22.75 13.15 4.74
CA SER A 119 24.13 13.24 4.23
C SER A 119 25.00 12.10 4.78
N LEU A 120 26.17 11.87 4.17
CA LEU A 120 27.16 10.90 4.66
C LEU A 120 27.62 11.23 6.09
N ASP A 121 27.84 12.50 6.39
CA ASP A 121 28.23 12.94 7.73
C ASP A 121 27.14 12.65 8.76
N ASP A 122 25.87 12.94 8.43
CA ASP A 122 24.74 12.70 9.31
C ASP A 122 24.58 11.20 9.62
N VAL A 123 24.55 10.35 8.59
CA VAL A 123 24.37 8.90 8.80
C VAL A 123 25.53 8.31 9.61
N THR A 124 26.76 8.75 9.37
CA THR A 124 27.95 8.30 10.12
C THR A 124 27.89 8.76 11.58
N ASN A 125 27.45 10.00 11.82
CA ASN A 125 27.23 10.54 13.16
C ASN A 125 26.17 9.76 13.93
N VAL A 126 25.08 9.33 13.27
CA VAL A 126 24.04 8.50 13.90
C VAL A 126 24.55 7.10 14.21
N LEU A 127 25.25 6.48 13.25
CA LEU A 127 25.79 5.14 13.43
C LEU A 127 26.80 5.07 14.58
N SER A 128 27.63 6.11 14.75
CA SER A 128 28.67 6.19 15.77
C SER A 128 28.15 6.45 17.19
N LYS A 129 27.05 7.21 17.35
CA LYS A 129 26.52 7.57 18.68
C LYS A 129 25.83 6.42 19.41
N ASN A 130 25.58 5.29 18.74
CA ASN A 130 24.75 4.18 19.25
C ASN A 130 23.47 4.68 19.96
N THR A 131 22.92 5.79 19.45
CA THR A 131 21.71 6.42 19.98
C THR A 131 20.57 5.40 19.94
N ALA A 132 19.77 5.35 21.01
CA ALA A 132 18.63 4.46 21.06
C ALA A 132 17.69 4.73 19.85
N MET A 133 17.12 3.67 19.26
CA MET A 133 16.26 3.75 18.07
C MET A 133 15.17 4.83 18.17
N ASP A 134 14.60 5.00 19.36
CA ASP A 134 13.47 5.90 19.62
C ASP A 134 13.88 7.36 19.83
N GLU A 135 15.16 7.62 20.15
CA GLU A 135 15.63 8.96 20.49
C GLU A 135 16.02 9.74 19.23
N PHE A 136 16.43 9.04 18.16
CA PHE A 136 16.81 9.66 16.89
C PHE A 136 15.60 9.90 15.96
N PHE A 137 14.74 8.89 15.79
CA PHE A 137 13.46 9.08 15.12
C PHE A 137 12.38 9.16 16.18
N ASN A 138 11.92 10.37 16.48
CA ASN A 138 10.65 10.49 17.17
C ASN A 138 9.54 10.02 16.22
N ILE A 139 9.21 8.72 16.27
CA ILE A 139 8.26 8.06 15.37
C ILE A 139 6.89 8.77 15.41
N TYR A 140 6.56 9.42 16.53
CA TYR A 140 5.31 10.19 16.71
C TYR A 140 5.31 11.58 16.07
N ALA A 141 6.45 12.05 15.55
CA ALA A 141 6.57 13.34 14.88
C ALA A 141 7.13 13.21 13.45
N LEU A 142 7.43 11.99 13.01
CA LEU A 142 8.12 11.73 11.76
C LEU A 142 7.25 12.03 10.53
N ASP A 143 5.92 11.92 10.70
CA ASP A 143 4.90 12.35 9.74
C ASP A 143 4.83 13.87 9.55
N LYS A 144 5.38 14.65 10.49
CA LYS A 144 5.44 16.12 10.46
C LYS A 144 6.75 16.67 9.87
N ASP A 145 7.70 15.80 9.50
CA ASP A 145 8.97 16.21 8.91
C ASP A 145 8.75 16.77 7.49
N ASN A 146 9.00 18.06 7.30
CA ASN A 146 8.73 18.76 6.03
C ASN A 146 9.54 18.21 4.85
N ASP A 147 10.78 17.78 5.06
CA ASP A 147 11.63 17.27 3.97
C ASP A 147 11.13 15.90 3.52
N VAL A 148 10.77 15.04 4.48
CA VAL A 148 10.19 13.72 4.22
C VAL A 148 8.85 13.86 3.50
N ARG A 149 7.97 14.75 3.97
CA ARG A 149 6.66 15.01 3.33
C ARG A 149 6.84 15.56 1.92
N THR A 150 7.78 16.49 1.72
CA THR A 150 8.06 17.08 0.40
C THR A 150 8.57 16.03 -0.57
N PHE A 151 9.47 15.15 -0.12
CA PHE A 151 9.95 14.03 -0.93
C PHE A 151 8.81 13.09 -1.33
N LEU A 152 8.02 12.63 -0.35
CA LEU A 152 6.92 11.69 -0.61
C LEU A 152 5.86 12.31 -1.52
N LYS A 153 5.50 13.59 -1.29
CA LYS A 153 4.59 14.36 -2.14
C LYS A 153 5.08 14.40 -3.58
N THR A 154 6.34 14.79 -3.79
CA THR A 154 6.94 14.85 -5.12
C THR A 154 6.92 13.48 -5.80
N ARG A 155 7.26 12.43 -5.05
CA ARG A 155 7.29 11.05 -5.56
C ARG A 155 5.91 10.56 -5.99
N ILE A 156 4.89 10.78 -5.17
CA ILE A 156 3.49 10.43 -5.48
C ILE A 156 2.98 11.19 -6.70
N GLN A 157 3.27 12.50 -6.79
CA GLN A 157 2.90 13.30 -7.96
C GLN A 157 3.53 12.76 -9.27
N LEU A 158 4.77 12.28 -9.22
CA LEU A 158 5.41 11.64 -10.37
C LEU A 158 4.70 10.33 -10.76
N PHE A 159 4.28 9.52 -9.80
CA PHE A 159 3.52 8.30 -10.08
C PHE A 159 2.15 8.62 -10.70
N ILE A 160 1.40 9.58 -10.15
CA ILE A 160 0.13 10.04 -10.72
C ILE A 160 0.31 10.48 -12.17
N ARG A 161 1.33 11.29 -12.46
CA ARG A 161 1.64 11.71 -13.83
C ARG A 161 1.94 10.52 -14.74
N SER A 162 2.66 9.51 -14.26
CA SER A 162 2.95 8.32 -15.05
C SER A 162 1.70 7.47 -15.36
N LEU A 163 0.74 7.38 -14.43
CA LEU A 163 -0.52 6.68 -14.63
C LEU A 163 -1.39 7.37 -15.68
N ASN A 164 -1.47 8.71 -15.64
CA ASN A 164 -2.21 9.49 -16.63
C ASN A 164 -1.65 9.36 -18.06
N ILE A 165 -0.37 9.00 -18.21
CA ILE A 165 0.25 8.70 -19.51
C ILE A 165 -0.06 7.25 -19.92
N ALA A 166 -0.24 6.34 -18.95
CA ALA A 166 -0.51 4.93 -19.22
C ALA A 166 -1.96 4.67 -19.68
N SER A 167 -2.92 5.51 -19.26
CA SER A 167 -4.37 5.38 -19.55
C SER A 167 -4.78 5.62 -21.01
N PHE A 168 -3.85 5.54 -21.98
CA PHE A 168 -4.11 5.73 -23.42
C PHE A 168 -4.18 4.41 -24.21
N LYS A 169 -4.45 3.27 -23.55
CA LYS A 169 -4.47 1.94 -24.18
C LYS A 169 -5.81 1.22 -23.99
N ASN A 170 -6.90 1.76 -24.56
CA ASN A 170 -8.22 1.14 -24.82
C ASN A 170 -8.44 -0.29 -24.26
N ASN A 171 -8.47 -0.45 -22.93
CA ASN A 171 -8.79 -1.72 -22.28
C ASN A 171 -9.46 -1.43 -20.95
N ASP A 172 -10.78 -1.59 -20.93
CA ASP A 172 -11.65 -1.23 -19.80
C ASP A 172 -11.16 -1.79 -18.46
N LEU A 173 -10.61 -3.02 -18.42
CA LEU A 173 -10.10 -3.63 -17.18
C LEU A 173 -8.81 -2.97 -16.69
N ILE A 174 -7.90 -2.63 -17.60
CA ILE A 174 -6.66 -1.93 -17.27
C ILE A 174 -6.97 -0.50 -16.84
N ASP A 175 -7.91 0.16 -17.53
CA ASP A 175 -8.34 1.50 -17.20
C ASP A 175 -8.97 1.54 -15.79
N HIS A 176 -9.81 0.55 -15.43
CA HIS A 176 -10.32 0.41 -14.06
C HIS A 176 -9.22 0.22 -13.02
N LEU A 177 -8.21 -0.61 -13.30
CA LEU A 177 -7.07 -0.82 -12.39
C LEU A 177 -6.27 0.48 -12.19
N LEU A 178 -5.95 1.17 -13.28
CA LEU A 178 -5.21 2.44 -13.25
C LEU A 178 -5.99 3.54 -12.53
N MET A 179 -7.31 3.59 -12.69
CA MET A 179 -8.17 4.53 -11.97
C MET A 179 -8.14 4.27 -10.46
N SER A 180 -8.19 3.00 -10.04
CA SER A 180 -8.08 2.63 -8.62
C SER A 180 -6.74 3.02 -8.02
N GLU A 181 -5.63 2.74 -8.73
CA GLU A 181 -4.29 3.17 -8.30
C GLU A 181 -4.19 4.71 -8.22
N HIS A 182 -4.76 5.42 -9.20
CA HIS A 182 -4.80 6.88 -9.20
C HIS A 182 -5.58 7.42 -7.99
N GLU A 183 -6.70 6.80 -7.61
CA GLU A 183 -7.48 7.16 -6.43
C GLU A 183 -6.69 6.97 -5.13
N ILE A 184 -6.03 5.82 -4.96
CA ILE A 184 -5.16 5.54 -3.80
C ILE A 184 -4.06 6.60 -3.66
N LEU A 185 -3.35 6.89 -4.75
CA LEU A 185 -2.28 7.88 -4.76
C LEU A 185 -2.81 9.30 -4.52
N THR A 186 -3.98 9.64 -5.06
CA THR A 186 -4.61 10.95 -4.83
C THR A 186 -5.06 11.11 -3.38
N SER A 187 -5.59 10.06 -2.76
CA SER A 187 -5.91 10.03 -1.33
C SER A 187 -4.66 10.25 -0.48
N ALA A 188 -3.58 9.51 -0.77
CA ALA A 188 -2.29 9.69 -0.12
C ALA A 188 -1.73 11.12 -0.28
N LEU A 189 -1.85 11.71 -1.47
CA LEU A 189 -1.42 13.08 -1.73
C LEU A 189 -2.19 14.10 -0.88
N LYS A 190 -3.52 13.98 -0.82
CA LYS A 190 -4.38 14.87 0.01
C LYS A 190 -3.97 14.82 1.48
N LYS A 191 -3.67 13.63 2.01
CA LYS A 191 -3.20 13.46 3.41
C LYS A 191 -1.91 14.24 3.67
N LEU A 192 -0.99 14.25 2.71
CA LEU A 192 0.27 15.01 2.81
C LEU A 192 0.10 16.52 2.64
N GLU A 193 -1.07 17.01 2.23
CA GLU A 193 -1.37 18.44 2.07
C GLU A 193 -2.11 19.05 3.26
N LEU A 194 -2.68 18.21 4.14
CA LEU A 194 -3.34 18.70 5.35
C LEU A 194 -2.31 19.34 6.30
N PRO A 195 -2.60 20.51 6.89
CA PRO A 195 -1.83 21.03 8.01
C PRO A 195 -2.09 20.15 9.25
N TYR A 196 -1.02 19.71 9.91
CA TYR A 196 -1.08 19.05 11.22
C TYR A 196 -1.06 20.06 12.36
#